data_AF-A0A853BN03-F1
#
_entry.id   AF-A0A853BN03-F1
#
_cell.length_a   1.000
_cell.length_b   1.000
_cell.length_c   1.000
_cell.angle_alpha   90.00
_cell.angle_beta   90.00
_cell.angle_gamma   90.00
#
_symmetry.space_group_name_H-M   'P 1'
#
loop_
_entity.id
_entity.type
_entity.pdbx_description
1 polymer ?
#
loop_
_entity_poly.entity_id
_entity_poly.type
_entity_poly.pdbx_seq_one_letter_code
_entity_poly.pdbx_strand_id
1 'polypeptide(L)'
;MAALCERAGLPTGGLRLLLHHATGVYFAPDAPALVRISSAADAPRLRTAVALTRWLTSHRFPVTEPLDIEHPLTDDRLTATFWVYYPQTAQALPAPRLGALRVGDTTAGWVL
;
A
#
# COMPACT_ATOMS: atom_id res chain seq x y z
N MET A 1 7.45 -13.00 9.32
CA MET A 1 7.06 -12.84 7.89
C MET A 1 6.08 -13.93 7.45
N ALA A 2 6.50 -15.19 7.29
CA ALA A 2 5.63 -16.28 6.83
C ALA A 2 4.37 -16.42 7.71
N ALA A 3 4.54 -16.48 9.03
CA ALA A 3 3.43 -16.51 9.99
C ALA A 3 2.48 -15.29 9.90
N LEU A 4 2.99 -14.11 9.52
CA LEU A 4 2.16 -12.92 9.32
C LEU A 4 1.34 -13.02 8.03
N CYS A 5 1.91 -13.60 6.97
CA CYS A 5 1.21 -13.85 5.72
C CYS A 5 0.16 -14.96 5.89
N GLU A 6 0.47 -16.03 6.62
CA GLU A 6 -0.48 -17.10 6.95
C GLU A 6 -1.68 -16.57 7.74
N ARG A 7 -1.44 -15.74 8.76
CA ARG A 7 -2.51 -15.05 9.51
C ARG A 7 -3.34 -14.11 8.64
N ALA A 8 -2.75 -13.54 7.59
CA ALA A 8 -3.45 -12.73 6.61
C ALA A 8 -4.18 -13.56 5.54
N GLY A 9 -4.11 -14.90 5.60
CA GLY A 9 -4.65 -15.79 4.57
C GLY A 9 -3.92 -15.70 3.23
N LEU A 10 -2.68 -15.19 3.21
CA LEU A 10 -1.89 -15.04 2.01
C LEU A 10 -0.93 -16.22 1.81
N PRO A 11 -0.78 -16.71 0.56
CA PRO A 11 0.20 -17.73 0.23
C PRO A 11 1.62 -17.23 0.54
N THR A 12 2.40 -18.05 1.23
CA THR A 12 3.80 -17.76 1.60
C THR A 12 4.80 -18.17 0.53
N GLY A 13 4.37 -18.97 -0.45
CA GLY A 13 5.17 -19.40 -1.59
C GLY A 13 5.51 -18.22 -2.51
N GLY A 14 6.77 -18.15 -2.94
CA GLY A 14 7.16 -17.25 -4.02
C GLY A 14 7.14 -15.75 -3.71
N LEU A 15 7.17 -15.33 -2.43
CA LEU A 15 7.29 -13.91 -2.08
C LEU A 15 8.56 -13.30 -2.69
N ARG A 16 8.38 -12.25 -3.50
CA ARG A 16 9.49 -11.55 -4.18
C ARG A 16 9.74 -10.20 -3.54
N LEU A 17 10.97 -9.95 -3.09
CA LEU A 17 11.37 -8.62 -2.64
C LEU A 17 11.34 -7.64 -3.82
N LEU A 18 10.52 -6.59 -3.72
CA LEU A 18 10.43 -5.52 -4.72
C LEU A 18 11.30 -4.31 -4.37
N LEU A 19 11.38 -3.97 -3.08
CA LEU A 19 12.14 -2.82 -2.60
C LEU A 19 12.62 -3.07 -1.18
N HIS A 20 13.85 -2.64 -0.89
CA HIS A 20 14.45 -2.68 0.44
C HIS A 20 15.11 -1.34 0.76
N HIS A 21 14.29 -0.31 1.03
CA HIS A 21 14.78 0.96 1.58
C HIS A 21 13.84 1.38 2.72
N ALA A 22 14.36 1.38 3.95
CA ALA A 22 13.67 1.61 5.23
C ALA A 22 12.48 0.68 5.57
N THR A 23 11.82 0.10 4.58
CA THR A 23 10.75 -0.91 4.72
C THR A 23 10.99 -2.02 3.69
N GLY A 24 10.73 -3.27 4.08
CA GLY A 24 10.76 -4.39 3.14
C GLY A 24 9.43 -4.48 2.43
N VAL A 25 9.41 -4.37 1.09
CA VAL A 25 8.20 -4.54 0.28
C VAL A 25 8.31 -5.85 -0.49
N TYR A 26 7.38 -6.76 -0.27
CA TYR A 26 7.33 -8.06 -0.91
C TYR A 26 6.07 -8.20 -1.74
N PHE A 27 6.18 -8.83 -2.91
CA PHE A 27 5.06 -9.18 -3.76
C PHE A 27 4.71 -10.65 -3.59
N ALA A 28 3.43 -10.94 -3.34
CA ALA A 28 2.88 -12.29 -3.41
C ALA A 28 2.32 -12.52 -4.83
N PRO A 29 2.89 -13.43 -5.64
CA PRO A 29 2.40 -13.67 -6.99
C PRO A 29 1.05 -14.40 -7.01
N ASP A 30 0.83 -15.30 -6.04
CA ASP A 30 -0.34 -16.19 -5.99
C ASP A 30 -1.57 -15.52 -5.33
N ALA A 31 -1.40 -14.32 -4.80
CA ALA A 31 -2.46 -13.44 -4.33
C ALA A 31 -2.00 -12.01 -4.65
N PRO A 32 -2.64 -11.23 -5.55
CA PRO A 32 -2.12 -9.97 -6.08
C PRO A 32 -2.03 -8.89 -5.00
N ALA A 33 -1.05 -9.04 -4.12
CA ALA A 33 -0.90 -8.33 -2.87
C ALA A 33 0.56 -7.97 -2.63
N LEU A 34 0.74 -6.79 -2.02
CA LEU A 34 2.01 -6.31 -1.53
C LEU A 34 2.03 -6.40 0.00
N VAL A 35 3.11 -6.93 0.53
CA VAL A 35 3.38 -7.00 1.97
C VAL A 35 4.46 -5.98 2.31
N ARG A 36 4.13 -5.00 3.15
CA ARG A 36 5.09 -4.02 3.69
C ARG A 36 5.44 -4.40 5.12
N ILE A 37 6.73 -4.52 5.39
CA ILE A 37 7.25 -5.04 6.66
C ILE A 37 8.16 -4.03 7.31
N SER A 38 7.95 -3.84 8.61
CA SER A 38 8.64 -2.91 9.48
C SER A 38 8.91 -3.55 10.84
N SER A 39 9.63 -2.84 11.72
CA SER A 39 9.84 -3.28 13.10
C SER A 39 8.52 -3.30 13.87
N ALA A 40 8.32 -4.25 14.79
CA ALA A 40 7.13 -4.27 15.66
C ALA A 40 6.89 -2.93 16.39
N ALA A 41 7.96 -2.19 16.70
CA ALA A 41 7.88 -0.85 17.30
C ALA A 41 7.12 0.18 16.43
N ASP A 42 7.05 -0.02 15.12
CA ASP A 42 6.37 0.87 14.18
C ASP A 42 4.84 0.64 14.10
N ALA A 43 4.30 -0.37 14.80
CA ALA A 43 2.88 -0.74 14.71
C ALA A 43 1.89 0.42 14.96
N PRO A 44 2.09 1.32 15.95
CA PRO A 44 1.20 2.47 16.13
C PRO A 44 1.20 3.41 14.92
N ARG A 45 2.38 3.67 14.34
CA ARG A 45 2.53 4.49 13.13
C ARG A 45 1.84 3.84 11.94
N LEU A 46 1.99 2.53 11.77
CA LEU A 46 1.36 1.81 10.66
C LEU A 46 -0.17 1.75 10.80
N ARG A 47 -0.72 1.64 12.02
CA ARG A 47 -2.17 1.79 12.25
C ARG A 47 -2.69 3.12 11.73
N THR A 48 -2.04 4.22 12.09
CA THR A 48 -2.42 5.55 11.62
C THR A 48 -2.33 5.67 10.10
N ALA A 49 -1.25 5.14 9.50
CA ALA A 49 -1.09 5.16 8.06
C ALA A 49 -2.21 4.40 7.33
N VAL A 50 -2.56 3.19 7.78
CA VAL A 50 -3.65 2.40 7.18
C VAL A 50 -5.00 3.09 7.38
N ALA A 51 -5.27 3.63 8.57
CA ALA A 51 -6.51 4.36 8.83
C ALA A 51 -6.66 5.59 7.92
N LEU A 52 -5.59 6.37 7.75
CA LEU A 52 -5.55 7.52 6.85
C LEU A 52 -5.77 7.08 5.40
N THR A 53 -5.11 6.02 4.93
CA THR A 53 -5.33 5.53 3.57
C THR A 53 -6.76 5.06 3.37
N ARG A 54 -7.35 4.30 4.30
CA ARG A 54 -8.76 3.88 4.22
C ARG A 54 -9.71 5.08 4.11
N TRP A 55 -9.45 6.12 4.90
CA TRP A 55 -10.19 7.38 4.78
C TRP A 55 -10.00 8.05 3.41
N LEU A 56 -8.79 8.10 2.86
CA LEU A 56 -8.55 8.64 1.51
C LEU A 56 -9.28 7.82 0.43
N THR A 57 -9.22 6.49 0.51
CA THR A 57 -9.93 5.58 -0.39
C THR A 57 -11.45 5.80 -0.33
N SER A 58 -12.02 6.00 0.87
CA SER A 58 -13.47 6.26 1.00
C SER A 58 -13.91 7.57 0.34
N HIS A 59 -12.97 8.50 0.12
CA HIS A 59 -13.20 9.76 -0.61
C HIS A 59 -12.83 9.68 -2.09
N ARG A 60 -12.60 8.47 -2.62
CA ARG A 60 -12.18 8.20 -4.01
C ARG A 60 -10.86 8.91 -4.38
N PHE A 61 -10.01 9.19 -3.40
CA PHE A 61 -8.69 9.73 -3.66
C PHE A 61 -7.76 8.62 -4.19
N PRO A 62 -6.94 8.87 -5.22
CA PRO A 62 -6.08 7.83 -5.81
C PRO A 62 -4.90 7.49 -4.89
N VAL A 63 -5.07 6.46 -4.07
CA VAL A 63 -4.04 5.88 -3.20
C VAL A 63 -3.99 4.37 -3.38
N THR A 64 -2.84 3.75 -3.06
CA THR A 64 -2.76 2.29 -2.98
C THR A 64 -3.65 1.79 -1.85
N GLU A 65 -4.62 0.95 -2.16
CA GLU A 65 -5.59 0.47 -1.19
C GLU A 65 -4.99 -0.59 -0.25
N PRO A 66 -5.24 -0.52 1.06
CA PRO A 66 -4.94 -1.62 1.98
C PRO A 66 -5.94 -2.75 1.75
N LEU A 67 -5.52 -4.00 1.93
CA LEU A 67 -6.44 -5.13 1.88
C LEU A 67 -7.50 -5.03 3.01
N ASP A 68 -8.67 -5.60 2.77
CA ASP A 68 -9.74 -5.64 3.76
C ASP A 68 -9.53 -6.76 4.78
N ILE A 69 -8.47 -6.62 5.56
CA ILE A 69 -8.11 -7.50 6.69
C ILE A 69 -7.73 -6.64 7.90
N GLU A 70 -7.51 -7.28 9.05
CA GLU A 70 -7.00 -6.59 10.23
C GLU A 70 -5.58 -6.05 9.98
N HIS A 71 -5.34 -4.81 10.41
CA HIS A 71 -4.10 -4.10 10.18
C HIS A 71 -3.61 -3.31 11.40
N PRO A 72 -2.29 -3.26 11.62
CA PRO A 72 -1.28 -4.17 11.08
C PRO A 72 -1.36 -5.53 11.77
N LEU A 73 -0.84 -6.58 11.12
CA LEU A 73 -0.55 -7.82 11.82
C LEU A 73 0.85 -7.75 12.41
N THR A 74 0.97 -7.92 13.72
CA THR A 74 2.23 -7.82 14.45
C THR A 74 2.58 -9.15 15.10
N ASP A 75 3.87 -9.51 15.07
CA ASP A 75 4.50 -10.54 15.89
C ASP A 75 5.56 -9.88 16.80
N ASP A 76 6.31 -10.65 17.58
CA ASP A 76 7.27 -10.11 18.56
C ASP A 76 8.35 -9.20 17.96
N ARG A 77 8.62 -9.30 16.65
CA ARG A 77 9.74 -8.61 16.00
C ARG A 77 9.29 -7.71 14.85
N LEU A 78 8.25 -8.10 14.15
CA LEU A 78 7.84 -7.52 12.88
C LEU A 78 6.38 -7.10 12.93
N THR A 79 6.07 -6.07 12.15
CA THR A 79 4.71 -5.66 11.86
C THR A 79 4.52 -5.60 10.34
N ALA A 80 3.38 -6.09 9.87
CA ALA A 80 3.03 -6.19 8.47
C ALA A 80 1.78 -5.37 8.14
N THR A 81 1.81 -4.73 6.97
CA THR A 81 0.61 -4.19 6.32
C THR A 81 0.50 -4.74 4.91
N PHE A 82 -0.72 -4.94 4.43
CA PHE A 82 -1.02 -5.66 3.21
C PHE A 82 -1.83 -4.77 2.28
N TRP A 83 -1.46 -4.74 1.01
CA TRP A 83 -1.95 -3.76 0.05
C TRP A 83 -2.30 -4.43 -1.26
N VAL A 84 -3.26 -3.88 -2.00
CA VAL A 84 -3.58 -4.32 -3.36
C VAL A 84 -2.35 -4.08 -4.25
N TYR A 85 -1.97 -5.11 -5.02
CA TYR A 85 -0.97 -4.96 -6.07
C TYR A 85 -1.63 -4.43 -7.35
N TYR A 86 -1.11 -3.32 -7.87
CA TYR A 86 -1.48 -2.81 -9.18
C TYR A 86 -0.34 -3.09 -10.16
N PRO A 87 -0.57 -3.85 -11.25
CA PRO A 87 0.45 -4.07 -12.27
C PRO A 87 0.90 -2.74 -12.87
N GLN A 88 2.19 -2.45 -12.78
CA GLN A 88 2.76 -1.28 -13.43
C GLN A 88 3.07 -1.66 -14.88
N THR A 89 2.15 -1.38 -15.80
CA THR A 89 2.41 -1.57 -17.23
C THR A 89 3.55 -0.63 -17.63
N ALA A 90 4.49 -1.13 -18.44
CA ALA A 90 5.72 -0.43 -18.85
C ALA A 90 5.49 0.89 -19.61
N GLN A 91 4.23 1.30 -19.79
CA GLN A 91 3.85 2.61 -20.28
C GLN A 91 3.62 3.59 -19.14
N ALA A 92 4.52 3.60 -18.16
CA ALA A 92 4.59 4.68 -17.21
C ALA A 92 5.18 5.89 -17.95
N LEU A 93 4.31 6.82 -18.37
CA LEU A 93 4.74 8.20 -18.54
C LEU A 93 5.55 8.57 -17.29
N PRO A 94 6.69 9.26 -17.42
CA PRO A 94 7.50 9.64 -16.26
C PRO A 94 6.58 10.27 -15.24
N ALA A 95 6.60 9.74 -14.01
CA ALA A 95 5.68 10.16 -12.96
C ALA A 95 5.59 11.69 -12.98
N PRO A 96 4.38 12.30 -13.15
CA PRO A 96 4.27 13.74 -13.11
C PRO A 96 4.91 14.18 -11.81
N ARG A 97 5.89 15.09 -11.91
CA ARG A 97 6.63 15.60 -10.75
C ARG A 97 5.59 15.93 -9.69
N LEU A 98 5.67 15.28 -8.53
CA LEU A 98 4.68 15.43 -7.46
C LEU A 98 4.46 16.91 -7.06
N GLY A 99 5.44 17.78 -7.34
CA GLY A 99 5.35 19.24 -7.18
C GLY A 99 4.55 20.00 -8.25
N ALA A 100 3.97 19.34 -9.25
CA ALA A 100 3.15 19.95 -10.30
C ALA A 100 1.64 19.81 -10.06
N LEU A 101 1.23 19.01 -9.07
CA LEU A 101 -0.19 18.88 -8.70
C LEU A 101 -0.61 20.14 -7.94
N ARG A 102 -1.21 21.10 -8.63
CA ARG A 102 -1.91 22.21 -7.98
C ARG A 102 -3.27 21.68 -7.51
N VAL A 103 -3.50 21.72 -6.20
CA VAL A 103 -4.86 21.58 -5.67
C VAL A 103 -5.62 22.85 -6.04
N GLY A 104 -6.47 22.75 -7.06
CA GLY A 104 -7.39 23.81 -7.45
C GLY A 104 -7.31 24.19 -8.92
N ASP A 105 -7.85 23.33 -9.80
CA ASP A 105 -8.43 23.79 -11.06
C ASP A 105 -9.86 23.24 -11.14
N THR A 106 -10.78 23.96 -10.48
CA THR A 106 -12.20 23.90 -10.80
C THR A 106 -12.55 25.17 -11.56
N THR A 107 -12.39 25.11 -12.88
CA THR A 107 -13.10 25.98 -13.82
C THR A 107 -13.34 25.16 -15.09
N ALA A 108 -14.27 24.20 -14.97
CA ALA A 108 -15.02 23.78 -16.14
C ALA A 108 -15.85 25.00 -16.58
N GLY A 109 -15.39 25.65 -17.64
CA GLY A 109 -16.21 26.57 -18.40
C GLY A 109 -17.41 25.81 -18.96
N TRP A 110 -18.60 26.22 -18.57
CA TRP A 110 -19.82 25.95 -19.31
C TRP A 110 -20.23 27.26 -19.97
N VAL A 111 -19.93 27.36 -21.27
CA VAL A 111 -20.66 28.22 -22.18
C VAL A 111 -21.91 27.45 -22.56
N LEU A 112 -23.08 27.94 -22.13
CA LEU A 112 -24.17 28.45 -22.95
C LEU A 112 -25.23 29.08 -22.04
#